data_AF-A0A1H8L3G2-F1
#
_entry.id   AF-A0A1H8L3G2-F1
#
_cell.length_a   1.000
_cell.length_b   1.000
_cell.length_c   1.000
_cell.angle_alpha   90.00
_cell.angle_beta   90.00
_cell.angle_gamma   90.00
#
_symmetry.space_group_name_H-M   'P 1'
#
loop_
_entity.id
_entity.type
_entity.pdbx_description
1 polymer ?
#
loop_
_entity_poly.entity_id
_entity_poly.type
_entity_poly.pdbx_seq_one_letter_code
_entity_poly.pdbx_strand_id
1 'polypeptide(L)'
;MKIDVLYFAWVRERIGLPREKVETQAETVADLIAELCAREERYAYAFADLPALRVALDQELADFAAPLAGVREVAFFPPMTGG
;
A
#
# COMPACT_ATOMS: atom_id res chain seq x y z
N MET A 1 -2.11 -12.15 -8.98
CA MET A 1 -2.84 -11.09 -9.71
C MET A 1 -1.94 -9.89 -9.95
N LYS A 2 -2.32 -8.97 -10.84
CA LYS A 2 -1.55 -7.75 -11.13
C LYS A 2 -2.33 -6.54 -10.67
N ILE A 3 -1.72 -5.72 -9.81
CA ILE A 3 -2.35 -4.58 -9.15
C ILE A 3 -1.46 -3.35 -9.35
N ASP A 4 -2.08 -2.19 -9.57
CA ASP A 4 -1.42 -0.89 -9.51
C ASP A 4 -1.34 -0.44 -8.04
N VAL A 5 -0.13 -0.25 -7.53
CA VAL A 5 0.11 0.23 -6.16
C VAL A 5 0.57 1.68 -6.21
N LEU A 6 -0.16 2.56 -5.52
CA LEU A 6 0.09 3.99 -5.48
C LEU A 6 0.56 4.42 -4.08
N TYR A 7 1.50 5.35 -4.04
CA TYR A 7 2.07 5.88 -2.81
C TYR A 7 1.94 7.39 -2.78
N PHE A 8 1.53 7.95 -1.63
CA PHE A 8 1.32 9.39 -1.47
C PHE A 8 2.11 9.98 -0.30
N ALA A 9 2.28 11.30 -0.30
CA ALA A 9 2.94 12.07 0.75
C ALA A 9 4.28 11.45 1.19
N TRP A 10 4.53 11.35 2.50
CA TRP A 10 5.80 10.80 3.01
C TRP A 10 6.00 9.32 2.66
N VAL A 11 4.94 8.55 2.38
CA VAL A 11 5.05 7.16 1.95
C VAL A 11 5.78 7.10 0.61
N ARG A 12 5.34 7.93 -0.35
CA ARG A 12 6.00 8.09 -1.65
C ARG A 12 7.46 8.49 -1.49
N GLU A 13 7.76 9.40 -0.57
CA GLU A 13 9.14 9.88 -0.35
C GLU A 13 10.03 8.76 0.20
N ARG A 14 9.52 7.91 1.10
CA ARG A 14 10.24 6.74 1.63
C ARG A 14 10.42 5.64 0.58
N ILE A 15 9.41 5.38 -0.24
CA ILE A 15 9.48 4.39 -1.33
C ILE A 15 10.33 4.89 -2.51
N GLY A 16 10.34 6.20 -2.76
CA GLY A 16 11.01 6.82 -3.90
C GLY A 16 10.27 6.68 -5.24
N LEU A 17 9.05 6.12 -5.24
CA LEU A 17 8.21 5.94 -6.43
C LEU A 17 6.78 6.41 -6.15
N PRO A 18 6.10 7.09 -7.09
CA PRO A 18 4.70 7.49 -6.93
C PRO A 18 3.73 6.33 -7.16
N ARG A 19 4.11 5.36 -7.99
CA ARG A 19 3.32 4.17 -8.31
C ARG A 19 4.21 3.06 -8.86
N GLU A 20 3.74 1.82 -8.78
CA GLU A 20 4.31 0.67 -9.48
C GLU A 20 3.23 -0.39 -9.79
N LYS A 21 3.54 -1.29 -10.74
CA LYS A 21 2.71 -2.48 -10.98
C LYS A 21 3.33 -3.66 -10.25
N VAL A 22 2.53 -4.30 -9.39
CA VAL A 22 2.95 -5.45 -8.59
C VAL A 22 2.22 -6.69 -9.08
N GLU A 23 2.98 -7.75 -9.34
CA GLU A 23 2.45 -9.09 -9.52
C GLU A 23 2.58 -9.83 -8.19
N THR A 24 1.46 -10.18 -7.59
CA THR A 24 1.38 -10.65 -6.19
C THR A 24 0.44 -11.84 -6.06
N GLN A 25 0.65 -12.66 -5.03
CA GLN A 25 -0.28 -13.71 -4.60
C GLN A 25 -0.98 -13.37 -3.28
N ALA A 26 -0.76 -12.17 -2.74
CA ALA A 26 -1.39 -11.68 -1.52
C ALA A 26 -2.91 -11.77 -1.60
N GLU A 27 -3.53 -12.32 -0.55
CA GLU A 27 -4.99 -12.40 -0.45
C GLU A 27 -5.58 -11.14 0.17
N THR A 28 -4.83 -10.48 1.05
CA THR A 28 -5.22 -9.25 1.75
C THR A 28 -4.20 -8.13 1.58
N VAL A 29 -4.59 -6.90 1.94
CA VAL A 29 -3.67 -5.74 1.97
C VAL A 29 -2.46 -6.01 2.88
N ALA A 30 -2.67 -6.63 4.05
CA ALA A 30 -1.60 -6.97 4.98
C ALA A 30 -0.59 -7.94 4.36
N ASP A 31 -1.07 -8.94 3.61
CA ASP A 31 -0.20 -9.87 2.90
C ASP A 31 0.61 -9.16 1.81
N LEU A 32 -0.01 -8.21 1.10
CA LEU A 32 0.67 -7.40 0.08
C LEU A 32 1.77 -6.54 0.72
N ILE A 33 1.50 -5.93 1.87
CA ILE A 33 2.52 -5.18 2.61
C ILE A 33 3.68 -6.10 3.01
N ALA A 34 3.39 -7.29 3.54
CA ALA A 34 4.41 -8.25 3.93
C ALA A 34 5.28 -8.67 2.73
N GLU A 35 4.66 -8.94 1.58
CA GLU A 35 5.35 -9.26 0.33
C GLU A 35 6.25 -8.10 -0.13
N LEU A 36 5.76 -6.86 -0.12
CA LEU A 36 6.54 -5.67 -0.46
C LEU A 36 7.71 -5.46 0.50
N CYS A 37 7.49 -5.61 1.80
CA CYS A 37 8.55 -5.48 2.82
C CYS A 37 9.65 -6.52 2.65
N ALA A 38 9.31 -7.73 2.20
CA ALA A 38 10.29 -8.79 1.91
C ALA A 38 11.11 -8.53 0.64
N ARG A 39 10.61 -7.67 -0.27
CA ARG A 39 11.24 -7.40 -1.56
C ARG A 39 12.44 -6.46 -1.46
N GLU A 40 12.29 -5.34 -0.75
CA GLU A 40 13.35 -4.32 -0.58
C GLU A 40 13.17 -3.54 0.73
N GLU A 41 14.30 -3.11 1.33
CA GLU A 41 14.31 -2.40 2.63
C GLU A 41 13.49 -1.11 2.64
N ARG A 42 13.37 -0.42 1.51
CA ARG A 42 12.58 0.82 1.38
C ARG A 42 11.10 0.61 1.76
N TYR A 43 10.55 -0.56 1.43
CA TYR A 43 9.17 -0.90 1.76
C TYR A 43 9.02 -1.16 3.25
N ALA A 44 9.94 -1.94 3.84
CA ALA A 44 9.97 -2.18 5.27
C ALA A 44 10.06 -0.86 6.06
N TYR A 45 10.87 0.08 5.60
CA TYR A 45 10.98 1.42 6.21
C TYR A 45 9.70 2.26 6.06
N ALA A 46 9.04 2.21 4.89
CA ALA A 46 7.80 2.95 4.66
C ALA A 46 6.62 2.39 5.48
N PHE A 47 6.56 1.07 5.65
CA PHE A 47 5.46 0.38 6.33
C PHE A 47 5.74 0.05 7.81
N ALA A 48 6.84 0.56 8.39
CA ALA A 48 7.22 0.31 9.78
C ALA A 48 6.18 0.80 10.82
N ASP A 49 5.35 1.79 10.46
CA ASP A 49 4.30 2.37 11.32
C ASP A 49 2.93 2.30 10.63
N LEU A 50 2.36 1.10 10.55
CA LEU A 50 1.03 0.87 9.95
C LEU A 50 -0.11 1.68 10.59
N PRO A 51 -0.16 1.91 11.92
CA PRO A 51 -1.18 2.76 12.53
C PRO A 51 -1.20 4.20 11.97
N ALA A 52 -0.05 4.71 11.52
CA ALA A 52 0.09 6.02 10.88
C ALA A 52 -0.31 6.02 9.39
N LEU A 53 -0.84 4.92 8.87
CA LEU A 53 -1.24 4.77 7.47
C LEU A 53 -2.73 4.52 7.30
N ARG A 54 -3.20 4.82 6.10
CA ARG A 54 -4.50 4.47 5.54
C ARG A 54 -4.29 3.78 4.20
N VAL A 55 -5.26 2.96 3.84
CA VAL A 55 -5.30 2.28 2.55
C VAL A 55 -6.63 2.53 1.87
N ALA A 56 -6.60 2.63 0.54
CA ALA A 56 -7.80 2.57 -0.29
C ALA A 56 -7.66 1.47 -1.33
N LEU A 57 -8.76 0.77 -1.58
CA LEU A 57 -8.91 -0.22 -2.64
C LEU A 57 -9.86 0.36 -3.69
N ASP A 58 -9.39 0.47 -4.94
CA ASP A 58 -10.18 1.07 -6.03
C ASP A 58 -10.83 2.43 -5.64
N GLN A 59 -10.06 3.29 -4.97
CA GLN A 59 -10.44 4.63 -4.49
C GLN A 59 -11.42 4.66 -3.29
N GLU A 60 -11.75 3.52 -2.70
CA GLU A 60 -12.55 3.44 -1.48
C GLU A 60 -11.68 3.10 -0.26
N LEU A 61 -11.84 3.83 0.84
CA LEU A 61 -11.12 3.55 2.08
C LEU A 61 -11.43 2.13 2.56
N ALA A 62 -10.37 1.41 2.96
CA ALA A 62 -10.47 0.03 3.40
C ALA A 62 -9.56 -0.25 4.60
N ASP A 63 -9.73 -1.43 5.17
CA ASP A 63 -8.87 -1.95 6.24
C ASP A 63 -7.70 -2.77 5.68
N PHE A 64 -6.63 -2.90 6.46
CA PHE A 64 -5.49 -3.75 6.08
C PHE A 64 -5.83 -5.25 5.97
N ALA A 65 -6.95 -5.69 6.54
CA ALA A 65 -7.44 -7.06 6.40
C ALA A 65 -8.37 -7.24 5.18
N ALA A 66 -8.66 -6.17 4.43
CA ALA A 66 -9.58 -6.25 3.30
C ALA A 66 -9.02 -7.16 2.19
N PRO A 67 -9.89 -7.97 1.54
CA PRO A 67 -9.47 -8.88 0.49
C PRO A 67 -9.10 -8.13 -0.79
N LEU A 68 -8.08 -8.62 -1.49
CA LEU A 68 -7.61 -8.08 -2.77
C LEU A 68 -8.26 -8.73 -3.99
N ALA A 69 -9.14 -9.71 -3.79
CA ALA A 69 -9.81 -10.40 -4.89
C ALA A 69 -10.61 -9.42 -5.77
N GLY A 70 -10.18 -9.26 -7.02
CA GLY A 70 -10.82 -8.36 -7.99
C GLY A 70 -10.38 -6.89 -7.90
N VAL A 71 -9.57 -6.52 -6.90
CA VAL A 71 -9.01 -5.18 -6.75
C VAL A 71 -8.02 -4.90 -7.88
N ARG A 72 -8.06 -3.70 -8.43
CA ARG A 72 -7.14 -3.26 -9.49
C ARG A 72 -6.12 -2.26 -8.98
N GLU A 73 -6.51 -1.45 -8.00
CA GLU A 73 -5.69 -0.38 -7.44
C GLU A 73 -5.63 -0.47 -5.91
N VAL A 74 -4.43 -0.33 -5.35
CA VAL A 74 -4.20 -0.17 -3.90
C VAL A 74 -3.42 1.12 -3.67
N ALA A 75 -3.94 2.01 -2.84
CA ALA A 75 -3.29 3.27 -2.51
C ALA A 75 -2.89 3.33 -1.04
N PHE A 76 -1.62 3.62 -0.75
CA PHE A 76 -1.12 3.86 0.61
C PHE A 76 -0.81 5.33 0.85
N PHE A 77 -1.35 5.87 1.94
CA PHE A 77 -1.22 7.28 2.28
C PHE A 77 -1.36 7.49 3.78
N PRO A 78 -0.75 8.53 4.36
CA PRO A 78 -1.00 8.88 5.75
C PRO A 78 -2.39 9.52 5.91
N PRO A 79 -2.91 9.63 7.15
CA PRO A 79 -4.09 10.42 7.43
C PRO A 79 -3.98 11.80 6.78
N MET A 80 -5.00 12.16 6.00
CA MET A 80 -5.10 13.50 5.43
C MET A 80 -5.27 14.48 6.59
N THR A 81 -4.24 15.26 6.89
CA THR A 81 -4.37 16.43 7.77
C THR A 81 -5.11 17.48 6.97
N GLY A 82 -6.44 17.51 7.13
CA GLY A 82 -7.27 18.53 6.49
C GLY A 82 -6.88 19.94 6.95
N GLY A 83 -6.87 20.87 6.00
CA GLY A 83 -7.30 22.24 6.26
C GLY A 83 -8.83 22.31 6.20
#